data_AF-A0A389MUX3-F1
#
_entry.id   AF-A0A389MUX3-F1
#
_cell.length_a   1.000
_cell.length_b   1.000
_cell.length_c   1.000
_cell.angle_alpha   90.00
_cell.angle_beta   90.00
_cell.angle_gamma   90.00
#
_symmetry.space_group_name_H-M   'P 1'
#
loop_
_entity.id
_entity.type
_entity.pdbx_description
1 polymer ?
#
loop_
_entity_poly.entity_id
_entity_poly.type
_entity_poly.pdbx_seq_one_letter_code
_entity_poly.pdbx_strand_id
1 'polypeptide(L)'
;MSTQTYTFLTPKARLAAFSCARGDYQRDLLDGYNSWSGSDLKGTAARYGGKYSSSRSELIGRLKAHPELSAEETTGPRGRRVVVIMTKAERRRAGQKPPIEAATAILDRAAKAREAARRKAAREAARDARHLAEDLPSLMALAA
;
A
#
# COMPACT_ATOMS: atom_id res chain seq x y z
N MET A 1 10.42 -6.94 -2.67
CA MET A 1 9.09 -6.52 -3.18
C MET A 1 8.05 -7.15 -2.27
N SER A 2 7.26 -6.39 -1.51
CA SER A 2 6.20 -6.99 -0.68
C SER A 2 5.20 -7.69 -1.58
N THR A 3 5.13 -9.01 -1.47
CA THR A 3 4.16 -9.88 -2.14
C THR A 3 2.77 -9.53 -1.63
N GLN A 4 2.08 -8.63 -2.33
CA GLN A 4 0.67 -8.31 -2.11
C GLN A 4 -0.18 -9.54 -2.46
N THR A 5 -0.25 -10.46 -1.49
CA THR A 5 -0.79 -11.80 -1.69
C THR A 5 -2.31 -11.82 -1.51
N TYR A 6 -2.82 -11.01 -0.59
CA TYR A 6 -4.24 -10.95 -0.22
C TYR A 6 -4.88 -9.59 -0.47
N THR A 7 -4.09 -8.52 -0.53
CA THR A 7 -4.59 -7.15 -0.66
C THR A 7 -3.79 -6.40 -1.71
N PHE A 8 -4.50 -5.78 -2.66
CA PHE A 8 -3.94 -4.85 -3.62
C PHE A 8 -4.37 -3.44 -3.23
N LEU A 9 -3.50 -2.68 -2.57
CA LEU A 9 -3.80 -1.33 -2.06
C LEU A 9 -3.00 -0.27 -2.80
N THR A 10 -3.67 0.56 -3.60
CA THR A 10 -2.96 1.63 -4.33
C THR A 10 -2.43 2.71 -3.37
N PRO A 11 -1.30 3.37 -3.69
CA PRO A 11 -0.72 4.37 -2.81
C PRO A 11 -1.67 5.52 -2.47
N LYS A 12 -2.51 5.93 -3.42
CA LYS A 12 -3.47 7.03 -3.23
C LYS A 12 -4.63 6.63 -2.31
N ALA A 13 -5.04 5.37 -2.36
CA ALA A 13 -6.09 4.85 -1.49
C ALA A 13 -5.59 4.54 -0.06
N ARG A 14 -4.28 4.48 0.18
CA ARG A 14 -3.71 3.99 1.44
C ARG A 14 -4.20 4.74 2.66
N LEU A 15 -4.16 6.08 2.66
CA LEU A 15 -4.57 6.86 3.83
C LEU A 15 -6.05 6.62 4.19
N ALA A 16 -6.93 6.70 3.20
CA ALA A 16 -8.37 6.47 3.37
C ALA A 16 -8.71 5.01 3.75
N ALA A 17 -7.97 4.03 3.22
CA ALA A 17 -8.15 2.63 3.61
C ALA A 17 -7.78 2.41 5.08
N PHE A 18 -6.66 2.99 5.54
CA PHE A 18 -6.21 2.85 6.92
C PHE A 18 -7.10 3.61 7.92
N SER A 19 -7.76 4.70 7.52
CA SER A 19 -8.75 5.37 8.38
C SER A 19 -10.00 4.52 8.64
N CYS A 20 -10.27 3.52 7.79
CA CYS A 20 -11.36 2.56 7.97
C CYS A 20 -11.00 1.42 8.94
N ALA A 21 -9.73 1.24 9.30
CA ALA A 21 -9.27 0.18 10.20
C ALA A 21 -9.41 0.60 11.68
N ARG A 22 -10.02 -0.28 12.49
CA ARG A 22 -10.26 -0.07 13.93
C ARG A 22 -9.27 -0.77 14.86
N GLY A 23 -8.28 -1.46 14.32
CA GLY A 23 -7.26 -2.15 15.11
C GLY A 23 -6.22 -2.86 14.25
N ASP A 24 -5.22 -3.44 14.90
CA ASP A 24 -4.02 -3.97 14.25
C ASP A 24 -4.34 -5.11 13.28
N TYR A 25 -5.23 -6.04 13.66
CA TYR A 25 -5.66 -7.11 12.76
C TYR A 25 -6.20 -6.58 11.41
N GLN A 26 -6.94 -5.48 11.45
CA GLN A 26 -7.49 -4.86 10.24
C GLN A 26 -6.41 -4.13 9.44
N ARG A 27 -5.42 -3.54 10.09
CA ARG A 27 -4.25 -2.95 9.43
C ARG A 27 -3.41 -4.01 8.74
N ASP A 28 -3.21 -5.16 9.40
CA ASP A 28 -2.48 -6.30 8.83
C ASP A 28 -3.17 -6.89 7.60
N LEU A 29 -4.51 -6.88 7.57
CA LEU A 29 -5.27 -7.23 6.36
C LEU A 29 -4.99 -6.23 5.23
N LEU A 30 -4.96 -4.92 5.52
CA LEU A 30 -4.68 -3.88 4.53
C LEU A 30 -3.24 -3.93 4.01
N ASP A 31 -2.27 -4.27 4.86
CA ASP A 31 -0.88 -4.50 4.45
C ASP A 31 -0.66 -5.86 3.76
N GLY A 32 -1.67 -6.74 3.81
CA GLY A 32 -1.66 -8.03 3.15
C GLY A 32 -0.87 -9.11 3.91
N TYR A 33 -0.61 -8.90 5.20
CA TYR A 33 0.01 -9.90 6.08
C TYR A 33 -0.96 -11.03 6.42
N ASN A 34 -2.24 -10.70 6.63
CA ASN A 34 -3.28 -11.66 6.96
C ASN A 34 -4.19 -11.97 5.78
N SER A 35 -4.80 -13.16 5.77
CA SER A 35 -5.70 -13.59 4.70
C SER A 35 -7.16 -13.18 4.95
N TRP A 36 -7.85 -12.81 3.88
CA TRP A 36 -9.28 -12.47 3.95
C TRP A 36 -10.20 -13.69 4.13
N SER A 37 -9.69 -14.90 3.95
CA SER A 37 -10.39 -16.14 4.27
C SER A 37 -10.20 -16.55 5.74
N GLY A 38 -9.19 -16.01 6.44
CA GLY A 38 -8.83 -16.45 7.79
C GLY A 38 -8.11 -17.79 7.82
N SER A 39 -7.59 -18.28 6.70
CA SER A 39 -6.82 -19.53 6.59
C SER A 39 -5.50 -19.54 7.38
N ASP A 40 -5.04 -18.35 7.74
CA ASP A 40 -3.88 -18.07 8.58
C ASP A 40 -4.17 -18.16 10.09
N LEU A 41 -5.45 -18.16 10.49
CA LEU A 41 -5.86 -18.30 11.89
C LEU A 41 -5.60 -19.72 12.38
N LYS A 42 -4.66 -19.88 13.30
CA LYS A 42 -4.27 -21.17 13.89
C LYS A 42 -4.31 -21.13 15.43
N GLY A 43 -4.35 -22.30 16.05
CA GLY A 43 -4.31 -22.44 17.51
C GLY A 43 -5.45 -21.68 18.21
N THR A 44 -5.10 -20.88 19.22
CA THR A 44 -6.08 -20.09 19.98
C THR A 44 -6.84 -19.09 19.11
N ALA A 45 -6.24 -18.55 18.04
CA ALA A 45 -6.91 -17.62 17.15
C ALA A 45 -8.07 -18.27 16.37
N ALA A 46 -7.95 -19.58 16.06
CA ALA A 46 -9.01 -20.32 15.39
C ALA A 46 -10.29 -20.42 16.24
N ARG A 47 -10.16 -20.45 17.58
CA ARG A 47 -11.29 -20.43 18.52
C ARG A 47 -12.10 -19.14 18.42
N TYR A 48 -11.47 -18.05 17.99
CA TYR A 48 -12.11 -16.75 17.77
C TYR A 48 -12.45 -16.49 16.30
N GLY A 49 -12.46 -17.52 15.45
CA GLY A 49 -12.70 -17.41 14.01
C GLY A 49 -13.96 -16.62 13.64
N GLY A 50 -15.05 -16.77 14.40
CA GLY A 50 -16.27 -15.99 14.23
C GLY A 50 -16.05 -14.48 14.41
N LYS A 51 -15.34 -14.08 15.47
CA LYS A 51 -15.00 -12.67 15.73
C LYS A 51 -14.13 -12.09 14.61
N TYR A 52 -13.14 -12.85 14.15
CA TYR A 52 -12.30 -12.42 13.03
C TYR A 52 -13.07 -12.33 11.72
N SER A 53 -14.04 -13.23 11.49
CA SER A 53 -14.95 -13.16 10.34
C SER A 53 -15.76 -11.87 10.34
N SER A 54 -16.39 -11.54 11.47
CA SER A 54 -17.13 -10.27 11.63
C SER A 54 -16.21 -9.07 11.42
N SER A 55 -15.01 -9.08 12.00
CA SER A 55 -14.02 -8.00 11.85
C SER A 55 -13.63 -7.75 10.38
N ARG A 56 -13.44 -8.83 9.58
CA ARG A 56 -13.19 -8.73 8.14
C ARG A 56 -14.38 -8.13 7.39
N SER A 57 -15.58 -8.64 7.63
CA SER A 57 -16.80 -8.18 6.97
C SER A 57 -17.11 -6.72 7.27
N GLU A 58 -16.94 -6.31 8.52
CA GLU A 58 -17.11 -4.91 8.94
C GLU A 58 -16.09 -3.98 8.27
N LEU A 59 -14.82 -4.40 8.17
CA LEU A 59 -13.80 -3.62 7.46
C LEU A 59 -14.17 -3.46 5.99
N ILE A 60 -14.58 -4.53 5.31
CA ILE A 60 -15.03 -4.49 3.92
C ILE A 60 -16.23 -3.55 3.77
N GLY A 61 -17.20 -3.62 4.69
CA GLY A 61 -18.36 -2.73 4.71
C GLY A 61 -17.94 -1.25 4.78
N ARG A 62 -17.02 -0.90 5.68
CA ARG A 62 -16.49 0.46 5.79
C ARG A 62 -15.73 0.91 4.54
N LEU A 63 -14.90 0.04 3.98
CA LEU A 63 -14.15 0.33 2.75
C LEU A 63 -15.08 0.59 1.57
N LYS A 64 -16.13 -0.21 1.40
CA LYS A 64 -17.13 -0.04 0.34
C LYS A 64 -17.99 1.20 0.54
N ALA A 65 -18.29 1.56 1.79
CA ALA A 65 -19.05 2.76 2.13
C ALA A 65 -18.25 4.06 2.01
N HIS A 66 -16.91 4.00 1.98
CA HIS A 66 -16.08 5.18 1.94
C HIS A 66 -16.28 5.98 0.63
N PRO A 67 -16.45 7.32 0.69
CA PRO A 67 -16.82 8.14 -0.48
C PRO A 67 -15.79 8.09 -1.61
N GLU A 68 -14.51 7.95 -1.28
CA GLU A 68 -13.42 8.02 -2.25
C GLU A 68 -12.89 6.65 -2.72
N LEU A 69 -13.28 5.55 -2.07
CA LEU A 69 -12.69 4.24 -2.32
C LEU A 69 -13.58 3.38 -3.21
N SER A 70 -12.93 2.56 -4.03
CA SER A 70 -13.50 1.39 -4.69
C SER A 70 -12.85 0.17 -4.06
N ALA A 71 -13.65 -0.63 -3.35
CA ALA A 71 -13.21 -1.85 -2.69
C ALA A 71 -13.94 -3.04 -3.30
N GLU A 72 -13.19 -3.91 -3.98
CA GLU A 72 -13.72 -5.05 -4.71
C GLU A 72 -13.10 -6.34 -4.16
N GLU A 73 -13.95 -7.32 -3.91
CA GLU A 73 -13.54 -8.67 -3.55
C GLU A 73 -13.47 -9.50 -4.82
N THR A 74 -12.37 -10.22 -4.99
CA THR A 74 -12.15 -11.03 -6.19
C THR A 74 -11.31 -12.26 -5.86
N THR A 75 -11.21 -13.15 -6.85
CA THR A 75 -10.42 -14.37 -6.75
C THR A 75 -9.03 -14.12 -7.34
N GLY A 76 -8.02 -14.16 -6.49
CA GLY A 76 -6.62 -14.09 -6.88
C GLY A 76 -6.05 -15.44 -7.30
N PRO A 77 -4.71 -15.49 -7.52
CA PRO A 77 -4.02 -16.72 -7.89
C PRO A 77 -4.31 -17.88 -6.94
N ARG A 78 -4.47 -19.08 -7.50
CA ARG A 78 -4.78 -20.31 -6.75
C ARG A 78 -6.09 -20.25 -5.94
N GLY A 79 -7.09 -19.52 -6.43
CA GLY A 79 -8.44 -19.49 -5.82
C GLY A 79 -8.52 -18.70 -4.52
N ARG A 80 -7.52 -17.86 -4.21
CA ARG A 80 -7.47 -17.11 -2.94
C ARG A 80 -8.41 -15.92 -2.97
N ARG A 81 -9.09 -15.65 -1.85
CA ARG A 81 -9.85 -14.40 -1.67
C ARG A 81 -8.89 -13.22 -1.59
N VAL A 82 -9.07 -12.26 -2.47
CA VAL A 82 -8.26 -11.04 -2.56
C VAL A 82 -9.17 -9.83 -2.49
N VAL A 83 -8.70 -8.77 -1.84
CA VAL A 83 -9.38 -7.47 -1.82
C VAL A 83 -8.53 -6.45 -2.57
N VAL A 84 -9.14 -5.81 -3.56
CA VAL A 84 -8.53 -4.73 -4.34
C VAL A 84 -9.11 -3.41 -3.86
N ILE A 85 -8.24 -2.51 -3.42
CA ILE A 85 -8.60 -1.22 -2.85
C ILE A 85 -7.86 -0.14 -3.63
N MET A 86 -8.64 0.68 -4.34
CA MET A 86 -8.15 1.82 -5.09
C MET A 86 -9.09 3.00 -4.91
N THR A 87 -8.70 4.20 -5.37
CA THR A 87 -9.62 5.32 -5.39
C THR A 87 -10.69 5.11 -6.48
N LYS A 88 -11.90 5.64 -6.30
CA LYS A 88 -12.95 5.62 -7.36
C LYS A 88 -12.46 6.27 -8.65
N ALA A 89 -11.64 7.31 -8.54
CA ALA A 89 -11.03 7.96 -9.69
C ALA A 89 -10.07 7.03 -10.45
N GLU A 90 -9.22 6.28 -9.73
CA GLU A 90 -8.37 5.24 -10.34
C GLU A 90 -9.19 4.13 -10.99
N ARG A 91 -10.24 3.66 -10.29
CA ARG A 91 -11.13 2.62 -10.82
C ARG A 91 -11.82 3.06 -12.11
N ARG A 92 -12.34 4.30 -12.15
CA ARG A 92 -12.97 4.88 -13.34
C ARG A 92 -12.00 4.98 -14.51
N ARG A 93 -10.75 5.40 -14.26
CA ARG A 93 -9.70 5.45 -15.30
C ARG A 93 -9.29 4.07 -15.81
N ALA A 94 -9.38 3.05 -14.96
CA ALA A 94 -9.09 1.67 -15.36
C ALA A 94 -10.17 1.06 -16.28
N GLY A 95 -11.38 1.62 -16.32
CA GLY A 95 -12.45 1.17 -17.21
C GLY A 95 -12.88 -0.28 -16.90
N GLN A 96 -12.94 -1.13 -17.92
CA GLN A 96 -13.34 -2.54 -17.77
C GLN A 96 -12.21 -3.50 -17.38
N LYS A 97 -11.00 -2.99 -17.14
CA LYS A 97 -9.86 -3.84 -16.79
C LYS A 97 -10.14 -4.64 -15.51
N PRO A 98 -9.65 -5.90 -15.44
CA PRO A 98 -9.72 -6.68 -14.20
C PRO A 98 -9.11 -5.89 -13.02
N PRO A 99 -9.76 -5.89 -11.83
CA PRO A 99 -9.30 -5.07 -10.70
C PRO A 99 -7.86 -5.34 -10.29
N ILE A 100 -7.43 -6.60 -10.26
CA ILE A 100 -6.06 -6.99 -9.92
C ILE A 100 -5.06 -6.42 -10.93
N GLU A 101 -5.34 -6.55 -12.24
CA GLU A 101 -4.47 -6.05 -13.29
C GLU A 101 -4.35 -4.52 -13.23
N ALA A 102 -5.48 -3.83 -13.04
CA ALA A 102 -5.52 -2.39 -12.89
C ALA A 102 -4.70 -1.91 -11.68
N ALA A 103 -4.88 -2.54 -10.52
CA ALA A 103 -4.14 -2.21 -9.31
C ALA A 103 -2.64 -2.50 -9.45
N THR A 104 -2.28 -3.65 -10.03
CA THR A 104 -0.88 -4.05 -10.27
C THR A 104 -0.18 -3.02 -11.15
N ALA A 105 -0.80 -2.60 -12.25
CA ALA A 105 -0.22 -1.57 -13.11
C ALA A 105 0.00 -0.22 -12.41
N ILE A 106 -0.90 0.16 -11.50
CA ILE A 106 -0.76 1.39 -10.69
C ILE A 106 0.40 1.24 -9.70
N LEU A 107 0.49 0.10 -9.03
CA LEU A 107 1.55 -0.22 -8.08
C LEU A 107 2.93 -0.22 -8.74
N ASP A 108 3.06 -0.83 -9.91
CA ASP A 108 4.31 -0.88 -10.66
C ASP A 108 4.78 0.51 -11.08
N ARG A 109 3.85 1.34 -11.58
CA ARG A 109 4.16 2.74 -11.90
C ARG A 109 4.60 3.51 -10.67
N ALA A 110 3.93 3.32 -9.53
CA ALA A 110 4.31 3.99 -8.29
C ALA A 110 5.67 3.51 -7.76
N ALA A 111 6.00 2.23 -7.90
CA ALA A 111 7.31 1.69 -7.53
C ALA A 111 8.41 2.31 -8.39
N LYS A 112 8.23 2.35 -9.72
CA LYS A 112 9.16 3.00 -10.65
C LYS A 112 9.34 4.49 -10.35
N ALA A 113 8.24 5.21 -10.08
CA ALA A 113 8.29 6.62 -9.72
C ALA A 113 9.07 6.88 -8.42
N ARG A 114 8.86 6.03 -7.39
CA ARG A 114 9.62 6.10 -6.12
C ARG A 114 11.10 5.85 -6.33
N GLU A 115 11.46 4.87 -7.15
CA GLU A 115 12.85 4.59 -7.46
C GLU A 115 13.51 5.73 -8.25
N ALA A 116 12.82 6.29 -9.25
CA ALA A 116 13.28 7.45 -9.98
C ALA A 116 13.50 8.67 -9.05
N ALA A 117 12.57 8.92 -8.12
CA ALA A 117 12.69 9.98 -7.12
C ALA A 117 13.90 9.76 -6.20
N ARG A 118 14.14 8.52 -5.75
CA ARG A 118 15.34 8.17 -4.95
C ARG A 118 16.63 8.44 -5.72
N ARG A 119 16.70 8.03 -7.00
CA ARG A 119 17.88 8.29 -7.84
C ARG A 119 18.11 9.79 -8.05
N LYS A 120 17.04 10.56 -8.24
CA LYS A 120 17.13 12.03 -8.35
C LYS A 120 17.65 12.65 -7.06
N ALA A 121 17.06 12.31 -5.91
CA ALA A 121 17.50 12.81 -4.61
C ALA A 121 18.97 12.45 -4.31
N ALA A 122 19.42 11.25 -4.68
CA ALA A 122 20.82 10.84 -4.51
C ALA A 122 21.78 11.67 -5.40
N ARG A 123 21.37 12.03 -6.61
CA ARG A 123 22.16 12.90 -7.51
C ARG A 123 22.24 14.34 -6.98
N GLU A 124 21.14 14.87 -6.46
CA GLU A 124 21.09 16.19 -5.84
C GLU A 124 21.98 16.23 -4.59
N ALA A 125 21.85 15.26 -3.69
CA ALA A 125 22.72 15.15 -2.51
C ALA A 125 24.21 15.02 -2.89
N ALA A 126 24.53 14.28 -3.95
CA ALA A 126 25.92 14.18 -4.44
C ALA A 126 26.44 15.49 -5.05
N ARG A 127 25.56 16.29 -5.67
CA ARG A 127 25.92 17.63 -6.18
C ARG A 127 26.14 18.60 -5.04
N ASP A 128 25.26 18.61 -4.06
CA ASP A 128 25.37 19.48 -2.87
C ASP A 128 26.62 19.15 -2.06
N ALA A 129 26.95 17.87 -1.90
CA ALA A 129 28.18 17.44 -1.26
C ALA A 129 29.45 17.90 -2.02
N ARG A 130 29.41 17.96 -3.36
CA ARG A 130 30.52 18.50 -4.17
C ARG A 130 30.67 20.00 -4.00
N HIS A 131 29.56 20.75 -4.10
CA HIS A 131 29.57 22.20 -3.86
C HIS A 131 30.09 22.55 -2.47
N LEU A 132 29.62 21.83 -1.43
CA LEU A 132 30.11 22.02 -0.07
C LEU A 132 31.62 21.72 0.05
N ALA A 133 32.11 20.68 -0.63
CA ALA A 133 33.54 20.35 -0.62
C ALA A 133 34.39 21.39 -1.35
N GLU A 134 33.87 22.02 -2.41
CA GLU A 134 34.52 23.12 -3.13
C GLU A 134 34.55 24.41 -2.30
N ASP A 135 33.50 24.68 -1.51
CA ASP A 135 33.41 25.86 -0.64
C ASP A 135 34.16 25.70 0.69
N LEU A 136 34.43 24.48 1.13
CA LEU A 136 35.07 24.16 2.42
C LEU A 136 36.40 24.90 2.65
N PRO A 137 37.33 25.00 1.68
CA PRO A 137 38.58 25.74 1.86
C PRO A 137 38.35 27.23 2.13
N SER A 138 37.40 27.84 1.43
CA SER A 138 37.03 29.26 1.60
C SER A 138 36.35 29.51 2.94
N LEU A 139 35.50 28.58 3.38
CA LEU A 139 34.84 28.64 4.69
C LEU A 139 35.83 28.46 5.85
N MET A 140 36.81 27.56 5.69
CA MET A 140 37.87 27.37 6.70
C MET A 140 38.81 28.58 6.79
N ALA A 141 39.09 29.26 5.68
CA ALA A 141 39.91 30.46 5.67
C ALA A 141 39.24 31.67 6.34
N LEU A 142 37.90 31.75 6.34
CA LEU A 142 37.13 32.80 7.04
C LEU A 142 36.96 32.53 8.54
N ALA A 143 37.17 31.30 8.99
CA ALA A 143 37.03 30.87 10.38
C ALA A 143 38.36 30.89 11.17
N ALA A 144 39.47 31.21 10.51
CA ALA A 144 40.82 31.36 11.08
C ALA A 144 41.16 32.83 11.30
#